data_AF-A0AAD9YPT7-F1
#
_entry.id   AF-A0AAD9YPT7-F1
#
_cell.length_a   1.000
_cell.length_b   1.000
_cell.length_c   1.000
_cell.angle_alpha   90.00
_cell.angle_beta   90.00
_cell.angle_gamma   90.00
#
_symmetry.space_group_name_H-M   'P 1'
#
loop_
_entity.id
_entity.type
_entity.pdbx_description
1 polymer ?
#
loop_
_entity_poly.entity_id
_entity_poly.type
_entity_poly.pdbx_seq_one_letter_code
_entity_poly.pdbx_strand_id
1 'polypeptide(L)'
;MPDSAFQGKSLSLNEAWQFSDVSWQDHSEDLLQLMTHFRNQMKQPIIGVGHSMGGCHIATMSVISRRIFSSMILLDPAISPPEVSLDGLGFEYMTLRRRTHWPNREAAEKSVRKMFSTWDPKVIDLFMELAIKDKDNTAPKGPSSAQSVSLVTEQYHELVNYLKPTFIHGDNTKEPEFVYQTGLVDMFHTLGHVTCSTFFLCGGRDTPSDSDIRDLWQTRTCALQYAKQPGEARRVDVKVYPELGHFLAMEDPEACAEAMADWIVVESDKWLWLERANGEGIKGLSVDEKKALAHTWMESLRAKL
;
A
#
# COMPACT_ATOMS: atom_id res chain seq x y z
N MET A 1 -3.37 -7.39 2.05
CA MET A 1 -3.65 -6.73 0.75
C MET A 1 -3.67 -7.82 -0.31
N PRO A 2 -4.62 -7.83 -1.26
CA PRO A 2 -4.56 -8.74 -2.42
C PRO A 2 -3.35 -8.43 -3.31
N ASP A 3 -2.88 -9.41 -4.10
CA ASP A 3 -1.82 -9.19 -5.09
C ASP A 3 -2.29 -8.21 -6.18
N SER A 4 -1.48 -7.21 -6.51
CA SER A 4 -1.78 -6.30 -7.63
C SER A 4 -1.81 -7.04 -8.97
N ALA A 5 -2.47 -6.46 -9.98
CA ALA A 5 -2.79 -7.15 -11.24
C ALA A 5 -1.59 -7.85 -11.91
N PHE A 6 -0.38 -7.30 -11.74
CA PHE A 6 0.87 -7.78 -12.34
C PHE A 6 1.84 -8.39 -11.31
N GLN A 7 1.40 -8.69 -10.08
CA GLN A 7 2.23 -9.31 -9.04
C GLN A 7 1.65 -10.65 -8.57
N GLY A 8 2.50 -11.44 -7.90
CA GLY A 8 2.14 -12.69 -7.25
C GLY A 8 1.27 -13.61 -8.11
N LYS A 9 0.17 -14.08 -7.54
CA LYS A 9 -0.78 -14.98 -8.20
C LYS A 9 -1.65 -14.26 -9.24
N SER A 10 -1.98 -12.98 -9.00
CA SER A 10 -2.76 -12.16 -9.92
C SER A 10 -2.11 -12.09 -11.30
N LEU A 11 -0.78 -12.06 -11.37
CA LEU A 11 -0.04 -12.05 -12.63
C LEU A 11 -0.49 -13.18 -13.56
N SER A 12 -0.46 -14.44 -13.09
CA SER A 12 -0.87 -15.61 -13.89
C SER A 12 -2.34 -15.59 -14.33
N LEU A 13 -3.22 -14.97 -13.54
CA LEU A 13 -4.63 -14.85 -13.87
C LEU A 13 -4.89 -13.80 -14.95
N ASN A 14 -3.95 -12.88 -15.14
CA ASN A 14 -4.06 -11.76 -16.06
C ASN A 14 -3.19 -11.92 -17.32
N GLU A 15 -2.87 -13.16 -17.74
CA GLU A 15 -1.94 -13.46 -18.86
C GLU A 15 -2.13 -12.58 -20.11
N ALA A 16 -3.37 -12.33 -20.52
CA ALA A 16 -3.68 -11.52 -21.70
C ALA A 16 -3.36 -10.01 -21.56
N TRP A 17 -3.13 -9.52 -20.34
CA TRP A 17 -3.02 -8.09 -19.99
C TRP A 17 -1.73 -7.76 -19.22
N GLN A 18 -0.79 -8.70 -19.13
CA GLN A 18 0.45 -8.55 -18.34
C GLN A 18 1.37 -7.41 -18.79
N PHE A 19 1.23 -6.97 -20.06
CA PHE A 19 2.04 -5.92 -20.68
C PHE A 19 1.23 -4.64 -20.95
N SER A 20 0.20 -4.38 -20.15
CA SER A 20 -0.56 -3.13 -20.20
C SER A 20 0.20 -1.95 -19.58
N ASP A 21 -0.28 -0.73 -19.86
CA ASP A 21 0.23 0.45 -19.15
C ASP A 21 -0.11 0.33 -17.66
N VAL A 22 0.76 0.86 -16.80
CA VAL A 22 0.64 0.70 -15.35
C VAL A 22 0.81 2.01 -14.62
N SER A 23 -0.04 2.21 -13.62
CA SER A 23 0.02 3.33 -12.68
C SER A 23 -0.14 2.81 -11.25
N TRP A 24 0.56 3.43 -10.29
CA TRP A 24 0.36 3.11 -8.86
C TRP A 24 -1.08 3.41 -8.41
N GLN A 25 -1.73 4.38 -9.05
CA GLN A 25 -3.12 4.72 -8.79
C GLN A 25 -4.07 3.56 -9.12
N ASP A 26 -3.78 2.77 -10.15
CA ASP A 26 -4.66 1.69 -10.63
C ASP A 26 -4.93 0.68 -9.50
N HIS A 27 -3.91 0.30 -8.74
CA HIS A 27 -4.12 -0.65 -7.65
C HIS A 27 -4.95 -0.07 -6.49
N SER A 28 -4.92 1.25 -6.29
CA SER A 28 -5.81 1.89 -5.30
C SER A 28 -7.28 1.81 -5.75
N GLU A 29 -7.53 1.89 -7.04
CA GLU A 29 -8.86 1.75 -7.64
C GLU A 29 -9.32 0.28 -7.66
N ASP A 30 -8.43 -0.67 -7.96
CA ASP A 30 -8.68 -2.12 -7.85
C ASP A 30 -9.13 -2.49 -6.42
N LEU A 31 -8.42 -1.98 -5.41
CA LEU A 31 -8.76 -2.20 -4.00
C LEU A 31 -10.14 -1.63 -3.68
N LEU A 32 -10.47 -0.43 -4.16
CA LEU A 32 -11.78 0.18 -3.97
C LEU A 32 -12.89 -0.65 -4.64
N GLN A 33 -12.64 -1.17 -5.85
CA GLN A 33 -13.58 -2.05 -6.55
C GLN A 33 -13.80 -3.35 -5.77
N LEU A 34 -12.72 -3.98 -5.30
CA LEU A 34 -12.78 -5.20 -4.49
C LEU A 34 -13.55 -4.97 -3.19
N MET A 35 -13.28 -3.87 -2.48
CA MET A 35 -14.00 -3.52 -1.27
C MET A 35 -15.48 -3.26 -1.52
N THR A 36 -15.82 -2.65 -2.66
CA THR A 36 -17.22 -2.44 -3.07
C THR A 36 -17.91 -3.76 -3.39
N HIS A 37 -17.24 -4.65 -4.12
CA HIS A 37 -17.76 -5.97 -4.49
C HIS A 37 -18.04 -6.84 -3.25
N PHE A 38 -17.10 -6.90 -2.32
CA PHE A 38 -17.20 -7.70 -1.09
C PHE A 38 -17.80 -6.93 0.10
N ARG A 39 -18.39 -5.76 -0.11
CA ARG A 39 -18.88 -4.88 0.97
C ARG A 39 -19.76 -5.61 1.99
N ASN A 40 -20.64 -6.50 1.53
CA ASN A 40 -21.56 -7.25 2.41
C ASN A 40 -20.85 -8.30 3.30
N GLN A 41 -19.59 -8.61 3.00
CA GLN A 41 -18.76 -9.57 3.74
C GLN A 41 -17.73 -8.87 4.64
N MET A 42 -17.56 -7.55 4.52
CA MET A 42 -16.60 -6.78 5.31
C MET A 42 -17.25 -6.28 6.60
N LYS A 43 -16.64 -6.62 7.74
CA LYS A 43 -17.05 -6.14 9.06
C LYS A 43 -16.37 -4.80 9.38
N GLN A 44 -17.12 -3.87 9.96
CA GLN A 44 -16.60 -2.62 10.47
C GLN A 44 -16.07 -2.80 11.91
N PRO A 45 -15.08 -2.00 12.36
CA PRO A 45 -14.36 -0.98 11.58
C PRO A 45 -13.41 -1.59 10.54
N ILE A 46 -13.25 -0.93 9.40
CA ILE A 46 -12.24 -1.32 8.41
C ILE A 46 -10.96 -0.50 8.63
N ILE A 47 -9.84 -1.19 8.80
CA ILE A 47 -8.51 -0.60 9.00
C ILE A 47 -7.65 -0.89 7.78
N GLY A 48 -7.12 0.16 7.15
CA GLY A 48 -6.20 0.02 6.01
C GLY A 48 -4.79 -0.29 6.49
N VAL A 49 -4.14 -1.32 5.94
CA VAL A 49 -2.74 -1.66 6.25
C VAL A 49 -1.97 -1.84 4.95
N GLY A 50 -0.85 -1.14 4.81
CA GLY A 50 -0.01 -1.21 3.62
C GLY A 50 1.46 -0.97 3.92
N HIS A 51 2.34 -1.70 3.24
CA HIS A 51 3.80 -1.55 3.32
C HIS A 51 4.37 -0.95 2.04
N SER A 52 5.38 -0.09 2.14
CA SER A 52 6.08 0.49 0.98
C SER A 52 5.09 1.08 -0.04
N MET A 53 5.14 0.63 -1.30
CA MET A 53 4.17 0.98 -2.35
C MET A 53 2.72 0.69 -1.95
N GLY A 54 2.45 -0.43 -1.27
CA GLY A 54 1.12 -0.73 -0.73
C GLY A 54 0.66 0.29 0.31
N GLY A 55 1.57 0.87 1.09
CA GLY A 55 1.25 1.99 2.00
C GLY A 55 0.78 3.22 1.23
N CYS A 56 1.44 3.54 0.12
CA CYS A 56 1.00 4.59 -0.80
C CYS A 56 -0.42 4.29 -1.35
N HIS A 57 -0.69 3.05 -1.77
CA HIS A 57 -2.01 2.68 -2.29
C HIS A 57 -3.15 2.82 -1.25
N ILE A 58 -2.92 2.38 0.00
CA ILE A 58 -3.89 2.55 1.09
C ILE A 58 -4.14 4.03 1.37
N ALA A 59 -3.08 4.84 1.43
CA ALA A 59 -3.20 6.27 1.65
C ALA A 59 -3.97 6.95 0.51
N THR A 60 -3.66 6.63 -0.76
CA THR A 60 -4.38 7.13 -1.94
C THR A 60 -5.85 6.76 -1.91
N MET A 61 -6.17 5.50 -1.61
CA MET A 61 -7.55 5.03 -1.51
C MET A 61 -8.33 5.77 -0.40
N SER A 62 -7.67 6.15 0.70
CA SER A 62 -8.28 6.95 1.77
C SER A 62 -8.66 8.37 1.33
N VAL A 63 -7.97 8.92 0.33
CA VAL A 63 -8.27 10.23 -0.26
C VAL A 63 -9.38 10.11 -1.31
N ILE A 64 -9.34 9.08 -2.16
CA ILE A 64 -10.37 8.78 -3.16
C ILE A 64 -11.72 8.51 -2.48
N SER A 65 -11.72 7.68 -1.43
CA SER A 65 -12.93 7.27 -0.70
C SER A 65 -12.78 7.58 0.79
N ARG A 66 -13.03 8.85 1.17
CA ARG A 66 -12.79 9.41 2.51
C ARG A 66 -13.53 8.75 3.69
N ARG A 67 -14.41 7.79 3.45
CA ARG A 67 -15.15 7.06 4.51
C ARG A 67 -14.90 5.56 4.48
N ILE A 68 -13.91 5.12 3.70
CA ILE A 68 -13.62 3.70 3.53
C ILE A 68 -12.93 3.09 4.75
N PHE A 69 -12.08 3.87 5.42
CA PHE A 69 -11.30 3.45 6.57
C PHE A 69 -11.68 4.21 7.83
N SER A 70 -11.78 3.48 8.94
CA SER A 70 -11.87 4.06 10.28
C SER A 70 -10.50 4.58 10.75
N SER A 71 -9.42 3.86 10.41
CA SER A 71 -8.03 4.25 10.61
C SER A 71 -7.12 3.53 9.61
N MET A 72 -5.86 3.94 9.51
CA MET A 72 -4.86 3.25 8.68
C MET A 72 -3.51 3.10 9.39
N ILE A 73 -2.76 2.09 8.97
CA ILE A 73 -1.40 1.76 9.40
C ILE A 73 -0.52 1.67 8.15
N LEU A 74 0.50 2.50 8.07
CA LEU A 74 1.41 2.60 6.94
C LEU A 74 2.80 2.16 7.40
N LEU A 75 3.23 0.99 6.90
CA LEU A 75 4.51 0.36 7.23
C LEU A 75 5.56 0.89 6.26
N ASP A 76 6.42 1.79 6.73
CA ASP A 76 7.45 2.49 5.95
C ASP A 76 7.00 2.82 4.51
N PRO A 77 5.93 3.63 4.36
CA PRO A 77 5.26 3.82 3.08
C PRO A 77 6.16 4.54 2.07
N ALA A 78 6.03 4.18 0.79
CA ALA A 78 6.70 4.85 -0.31
C ALA A 78 5.96 6.15 -0.69
N ILE A 79 6.10 7.17 0.16
CA ILE A 79 5.52 8.50 -0.02
C ILE A 79 6.65 9.50 0.17
N SER A 80 7.01 10.27 -0.85
CA SER A 80 8.19 11.14 -0.76
C SER A 80 7.91 12.51 -1.33
N PRO A 81 8.58 13.56 -0.82
CA PRO A 81 8.48 14.88 -1.41
C PRO A 81 9.04 14.90 -2.85
N PRO A 82 8.67 15.87 -3.69
CA PRO A 82 9.10 15.93 -5.09
C PRO A 82 10.62 15.89 -5.30
N GLU A 83 11.39 16.35 -4.31
CA GLU A 83 12.86 16.33 -4.33
C GLU A 83 13.45 14.91 -4.20
N VAL A 84 12.65 13.94 -3.74
CA VAL A 84 13.03 12.53 -3.58
C VAL A 84 12.13 11.69 -4.48
N SER A 85 12.49 11.65 -5.76
CA SER A 85 11.79 10.90 -6.81
C SER A 85 12.44 9.53 -7.05
N LEU A 86 11.76 8.65 -7.79
CA LEU A 86 12.29 7.31 -8.10
C LEU A 86 13.59 7.35 -8.93
N ASP A 87 13.80 8.40 -9.72
CA ASP A 87 15.01 8.60 -10.52
C ASP A 87 16.29 8.67 -9.69
N GLY A 88 16.20 9.12 -8.44
CA GLY A 88 17.32 9.21 -7.51
C GLY A 88 17.56 7.94 -6.69
N LEU A 89 16.61 6.99 -6.66
CA LEU A 89 16.68 5.81 -5.78
C LEU A 89 17.36 4.59 -6.43
N GLY A 90 17.43 4.54 -7.76
CA GLY A 90 18.15 3.49 -8.50
C GLY A 90 17.50 2.10 -8.45
N PHE A 91 16.21 2.02 -8.12
CA PHE A 91 15.46 0.76 -7.96
C PHE A 91 15.36 -0.02 -9.28
N GLU A 92 15.24 0.66 -10.41
CA GLU A 92 15.26 0.11 -11.75
C GLU A 92 16.58 -0.61 -12.06
N TYR A 93 17.73 -0.01 -11.72
CA TYR A 93 19.02 -0.65 -11.92
C TYR A 93 19.22 -1.87 -11.02
N MET A 94 18.78 -1.79 -9.77
CA MET A 94 18.82 -2.94 -8.86
C MET A 94 17.95 -4.08 -9.39
N THR A 95 16.74 -3.78 -9.85
CA THR A 95 15.82 -4.76 -10.44
C THR A 95 16.41 -5.43 -11.67
N LEU A 96 16.94 -4.65 -12.62
CA LEU A 96 17.53 -5.14 -13.87
C LEU A 96 18.78 -6.02 -13.65
N ARG A 97 19.56 -5.74 -12.60
CA ARG A 97 20.76 -6.53 -12.25
C ARG A 97 20.44 -7.76 -11.39
N ARG A 98 19.26 -7.82 -10.79
CA ARG A 98 18.92 -8.87 -9.83
C ARG A 98 18.75 -10.21 -10.53
N ARG A 99 19.34 -11.25 -9.93
CA ARG A 99 19.11 -12.63 -10.35
C ARG A 99 17.65 -13.02 -10.07
N THR A 100 16.98 -13.56 -11.08
CA THR A 100 15.58 -14.02 -11.01
C THR A 100 15.40 -15.51 -11.32
N HIS A 101 16.51 -16.21 -11.59
CA HIS A 101 16.55 -17.58 -12.06
C HIS A 101 17.67 -18.39 -11.39
N TRP A 102 17.38 -19.64 -11.04
CA TRP A 102 18.32 -20.54 -10.36
C TRP A 102 18.22 -21.97 -10.92
N PRO A 103 19.29 -22.77 -10.84
CA PRO A 103 19.31 -24.13 -11.38
C PRO A 103 18.41 -25.12 -10.62
N ASN A 104 18.08 -24.83 -9.36
CA ASN A 104 17.17 -25.61 -8.51
C ASN A 104 16.74 -24.78 -7.29
N ARG A 105 15.79 -25.30 -6.49
CA ARG A 105 15.28 -24.63 -5.28
C ARG A 105 16.34 -24.38 -4.21
N GLU A 106 17.27 -25.32 -4.00
CA GLU A 106 18.35 -25.17 -3.00
C GLU A 106 19.26 -23.97 -3.34
N ALA A 107 19.62 -23.80 -4.62
CA ALA A 107 20.40 -22.67 -5.08
C ALA A 107 19.64 -21.34 -4.97
N ALA A 108 18.32 -21.35 -5.18
CA ALA A 108 17.47 -20.19 -4.96
C ALA A 108 17.42 -19.83 -3.47
N GLU A 109 17.17 -20.80 -2.60
CA GLU A 109 17.12 -20.60 -1.15
C GLU A 109 18.42 -20.00 -0.61
N LYS A 110 19.57 -20.57 -0.99
CA LYS A 110 20.89 -20.03 -0.61
C LYS A 110 21.07 -18.58 -1.07
N SER A 111 20.58 -18.24 -2.25
CA SER A 111 20.65 -16.88 -2.80
C SER A 111 19.73 -15.91 -2.03
N VAL A 112 18.49 -16.32 -1.76
CA VAL A 112 17.47 -15.53 -1.05
C VAL A 112 17.89 -15.29 0.40
N ARG A 113 18.33 -16.33 1.12
CA ARG A 113 18.85 -16.20 2.50
C ARG A 113 20.06 -15.27 2.59
N LYS A 114 20.90 -15.22 1.56
CA LYS A 114 22.02 -14.28 1.50
C LYS A 114 21.55 -12.85 1.23
N MET A 115 20.60 -12.67 0.32
CA MET A 115 20.10 -11.35 -0.08
C MET A 115 19.26 -10.69 1.01
N PHE A 116 18.43 -11.48 1.69
CA PHE A 116 17.50 -11.04 2.73
C PHE A 116 17.92 -11.62 4.08
N SER A 117 19.20 -11.48 4.44
CA SER A 117 19.77 -12.09 5.65
C SER A 117 19.20 -11.52 6.95
N THR A 118 18.50 -10.38 6.89
CA THR A 118 17.85 -9.73 8.03
C THR A 118 16.41 -10.16 8.21
N TRP A 119 15.81 -10.87 7.25
CA TRP A 119 14.42 -11.31 7.34
C TRP A 119 14.25 -12.46 8.33
N ASP A 120 13.08 -12.51 8.96
CA ASP A 120 12.67 -13.64 9.79
C ASP A 120 12.72 -14.95 8.97
N PRO A 121 13.30 -16.04 9.51
CA PRO A 121 13.41 -17.30 8.79
C PRO A 121 12.09 -17.86 8.27
N LYS A 122 10.98 -17.69 9.00
CA LYS A 122 9.65 -18.16 8.57
C LYS A 122 9.14 -17.34 7.38
N VAL A 123 9.47 -16.05 7.33
CA VAL A 123 9.14 -15.19 6.18
C VAL A 123 9.92 -15.64 4.94
N ILE A 124 11.19 -16.03 5.10
CA ILE A 124 11.97 -16.60 4.00
C ILE A 124 11.38 -17.94 3.53
N ASP A 125 10.96 -18.81 4.45
CA ASP A 125 10.34 -20.08 4.09
C ASP A 125 9.05 -19.86 3.28
N LEU A 126 8.20 -18.91 3.69
CA LEU A 126 7.01 -18.49 2.94
C LEU A 126 7.37 -17.87 1.59
N PHE A 127 8.43 -17.06 1.51
CA PHE A 127 8.91 -16.52 0.23
C PHE A 127 9.34 -17.64 -0.72
N MET A 128 10.06 -18.64 -0.22
CA MET A 128 10.47 -19.80 -1.02
C MET A 128 9.30 -20.66 -1.49
N GLU A 129 8.22 -20.73 -0.72
CA GLU A 129 6.99 -21.43 -1.08
C GLU A 129 6.18 -20.63 -2.12
N LEU A 130 5.97 -19.33 -1.89
CA LEU A 130 4.97 -18.54 -2.59
C LEU A 130 5.54 -17.69 -3.73
N ALA A 131 6.80 -17.28 -3.64
CA ALA A 131 7.43 -16.37 -4.61
C ALA A 131 8.41 -17.09 -5.55
N ILE A 132 8.64 -18.39 -5.38
CA ILE A 132 9.49 -19.20 -6.27
C ILE A 132 8.67 -20.28 -6.97
N LYS A 133 8.61 -20.20 -8.30
CA LYS A 133 7.96 -21.18 -9.18
C LYS A 133 8.99 -22.08 -9.86
N ASP A 134 8.60 -23.33 -10.09
CA ASP A 134 9.33 -24.21 -11.00
C ASP A 134 9.05 -23.72 -12.44
N LYS A 135 10.04 -23.79 -13.35
CA LYS A 135 9.76 -23.48 -14.75
C LYS A 135 8.86 -24.54 -15.36
N ASP A 136 7.84 -24.10 -16.10
CA ASP A 136 7.02 -24.99 -16.91
C ASP A 136 7.90 -25.74 -17.93
N ASN A 137 7.84 -27.07 -17.86
CA ASN A 137 8.57 -28.01 -18.72
C ASN A 137 8.05 -28.04 -20.18
N THR A 138 7.42 -26.96 -20.66
CA THR A 138 6.81 -26.89 -22.01
C THR A 138 7.81 -26.51 -23.10
N ALA A 139 9.03 -26.08 -22.75
CA ALA A 139 10.14 -25.98 -23.70
C ALA A 139 10.65 -27.38 -24.11
N PRO A 140 11.03 -27.61 -25.39
CA PRO A 140 11.44 -28.93 -25.86
C PRO A 140 12.58 -29.48 -25.01
N LYS A 141 12.38 -30.69 -24.45
CA LYS A 141 13.32 -31.36 -23.55
C LYS A 141 14.63 -31.69 -24.29
N GLY A 142 15.63 -30.82 -24.15
CA GLY A 142 17.03 -31.16 -24.40
C GLY A 142 17.61 -32.04 -23.28
N PRO A 143 18.80 -32.67 -23.47
CA PRO A 143 19.31 -33.76 -22.63
C PRO A 143 19.77 -33.37 -21.21
N SER A 144 19.42 -32.16 -20.75
CA SER A 144 19.90 -31.55 -19.51
C SER A 144 18.74 -30.80 -18.84
N SER A 145 17.66 -31.49 -18.49
CA SER A 145 16.54 -30.91 -17.76
C SER A 145 16.79 -30.94 -16.25
N ALA A 146 17.76 -30.14 -15.78
CA ALA A 146 17.76 -29.77 -14.37
C ALA A 146 16.51 -28.89 -14.12
N GLN A 147 15.73 -29.21 -13.08
CA GLN A 147 14.54 -28.44 -12.71
C GLN A 147 14.94 -27.04 -12.24
N SER A 148 15.03 -26.10 -13.17
CA SER A 148 15.32 -24.70 -12.86
C SER A 148 14.09 -24.01 -12.26
N VAL A 149 14.33 -23.06 -11.37
CA VAL A 149 13.29 -22.26 -10.71
C VAL A 149 13.48 -20.77 -11.00
N SER A 150 12.41 -20.00 -10.85
CA SER A 150 12.42 -18.55 -11.02
C SER A 150 11.47 -17.87 -10.05
N LEU A 151 11.55 -16.54 -9.97
CA LEU A 151 10.53 -15.75 -9.26
C LEU A 151 9.15 -15.90 -9.90
N VAL A 152 8.09 -15.88 -9.09
CA VAL A 152 6.69 -15.82 -9.54
C VAL A 152 6.42 -14.48 -10.22
N THR A 153 6.75 -13.38 -9.53
CA THR A 153 6.76 -12.04 -10.13
C THR A 153 8.03 -11.89 -10.96
N GLU A 154 7.84 -11.72 -12.27
CA GLU A 154 8.95 -11.66 -13.21
C GLU A 154 9.62 -10.30 -13.19
N GLN A 155 10.89 -10.23 -13.63
CA GLN A 155 11.72 -9.03 -13.56
C GLN A 155 11.05 -7.80 -14.21
N TYR A 156 10.39 -8.01 -15.36
CA TYR A 156 9.63 -6.96 -16.03
C TYR A 156 8.52 -6.40 -15.14
N HIS A 157 7.70 -7.27 -14.53
CA HIS A 157 6.57 -6.86 -13.71
C HIS A 157 6.97 -6.19 -12.38
N GLU A 158 8.18 -6.46 -11.90
CA GLU A 158 8.76 -5.65 -10.83
C GLU A 158 9.22 -4.28 -11.35
N LEU A 159 9.93 -4.26 -12.48
CA LEU A 159 10.49 -3.04 -13.07
C LEU A 159 9.41 -1.99 -13.37
N VAL A 160 8.22 -2.42 -13.79
CA VAL A 160 7.12 -1.51 -14.12
C VAL A 160 6.52 -0.78 -12.90
N ASN A 161 6.83 -1.22 -11.67
CA ASN A 161 6.55 -0.44 -10.46
C ASN A 161 7.42 0.82 -10.36
N TYR A 162 8.52 0.89 -11.11
CA TYR A 162 9.45 2.02 -11.06
C TYR A 162 9.44 2.84 -12.35
N LEU A 163 9.35 2.17 -13.50
CA LEU A 163 9.37 2.77 -14.83
C LEU A 163 8.10 2.45 -15.61
N LYS A 164 7.58 3.41 -16.36
CA LYS A 164 6.50 3.17 -17.32
C LYS A 164 7.04 2.42 -18.55
N PRO A 165 6.33 1.37 -19.03
CA PRO A 165 6.72 0.62 -20.22
C PRO A 165 6.46 1.43 -21.51
N THR A 166 7.39 2.32 -21.86
CA THR A 166 7.23 3.29 -22.98
C THR A 166 7.01 2.66 -24.35
N PHE A 167 7.42 1.40 -24.55
CA PHE A 167 7.18 0.66 -25.80
C PHE A 167 5.69 0.42 -26.12
N ILE A 168 4.79 0.59 -25.14
CA ILE A 168 3.34 0.49 -25.37
C ILE A 168 2.84 1.64 -26.25
N HIS A 169 3.48 2.80 -26.14
CA HIS A 169 3.05 4.04 -26.79
C HIS A 169 3.88 4.39 -28.03
N GLY A 170 4.85 3.54 -28.41
CA GLY A 170 5.68 3.75 -29.60
C GLY A 170 6.71 2.66 -29.84
N ASP A 171 7.37 2.70 -31.01
CA ASP A 171 8.23 1.61 -31.49
C ASP A 171 9.69 1.65 -30.96
N ASN A 172 10.05 2.64 -30.14
CA ASN A 172 11.43 2.82 -29.67
C ASN A 172 11.79 1.90 -28.50
N THR A 173 12.14 0.67 -28.82
CA THR A 173 12.62 -0.35 -27.87
C THR A 173 14.14 -0.38 -27.70
N LYS A 174 14.89 0.33 -28.56
CA LYS A 174 16.36 0.28 -28.58
C LYS A 174 17.01 1.35 -27.71
N GLU A 175 16.37 2.50 -27.60
CA GLU A 175 16.82 3.63 -26.79
C GLU A 175 15.62 4.21 -26.03
N PRO A 176 15.03 3.43 -25.11
CA PRO A 176 13.81 3.85 -24.43
C PRO A 176 14.08 5.05 -23.51
N GLU A 177 13.14 5.99 -23.49
CA GLU A 177 13.13 7.06 -22.49
C GLU A 177 12.80 6.48 -21.11
N PHE A 178 13.51 6.94 -20.08
CA PHE A 178 13.21 6.62 -18.69
C PHE A 178 12.07 7.50 -18.20
N VAL A 179 10.85 6.95 -18.18
CA VAL A 179 9.67 7.61 -17.63
C VAL A 179 9.33 6.96 -16.29
N TYR A 180 9.56 7.67 -15.18
CA TYR A 180 9.35 7.12 -13.83
C TYR A 180 7.88 7.17 -13.40
N GLN A 181 7.49 6.25 -12.51
CA GLN A 181 6.21 6.32 -11.82
C GLN A 181 6.16 7.52 -10.86
N THR A 182 4.98 8.12 -10.69
CA THR A 182 4.80 9.35 -9.90
C THR A 182 4.05 9.15 -8.58
N GLY A 183 3.52 7.94 -8.34
CA GLY A 183 2.58 7.66 -7.24
C GLY A 183 3.04 8.13 -5.85
N LEU A 184 4.32 7.94 -5.52
CA LEU A 184 4.94 8.40 -4.27
C LEU A 184 4.82 9.91 -4.04
N VAL A 185 5.00 10.72 -5.09
CA VAL A 185 4.95 12.18 -5.04
C VAL A 185 3.49 12.66 -5.12
N ASP A 186 2.69 12.02 -5.96
CA ASP A 186 1.25 12.31 -6.07
C ASP A 186 0.54 12.11 -4.72
N MET A 187 0.83 11.01 -4.03
CA MET A 187 0.30 10.78 -2.69
C MET A 187 0.85 11.80 -1.68
N PHE A 188 2.14 12.14 -1.75
CA PHE A 188 2.71 13.15 -0.86
C PHE A 188 1.95 14.48 -0.94
N HIS A 189 1.59 14.94 -2.13
CA HIS A 189 0.80 16.16 -2.35
C HIS A 189 -0.61 16.11 -1.74
N THR A 190 -1.16 14.91 -1.52
CA THR A 190 -2.54 14.73 -1.04
C THR A 190 -2.64 14.27 0.41
N LEU A 191 -1.52 14.15 1.15
CA LEU A 191 -1.50 13.79 2.57
C LEU A 191 -2.44 14.65 3.43
N GLY A 192 -2.57 15.95 3.13
CA GLY A 192 -3.49 16.85 3.81
C GLY A 192 -4.97 16.50 3.66
N HIS A 193 -5.33 15.70 2.66
CA HIS A 193 -6.70 15.25 2.37
C HIS A 193 -7.07 13.92 3.01
N VAL A 194 -6.11 13.20 3.60
CA VAL A 194 -6.39 12.03 4.44
C VAL A 194 -7.39 12.43 5.52
N THR A 195 -8.35 11.57 5.83
CA THR A 195 -9.45 11.89 6.76
C THR A 195 -9.44 11.06 8.05
N CYS A 196 -8.89 9.85 8.03
CA CYS A 196 -8.86 8.97 9.19
C CYS A 196 -7.57 9.08 10.00
N SER A 197 -7.58 8.52 11.22
CA SER A 197 -6.36 8.41 12.04
C SER A 197 -5.31 7.57 11.31
N THR A 198 -4.04 7.96 11.38
CA THR A 198 -2.94 7.34 10.61
C THR A 198 -1.77 7.00 11.52
N PHE A 199 -1.29 5.75 11.45
CA PHE A 199 -0.08 5.31 12.14
C PHE A 199 1.01 4.99 11.15
N PHE A 200 2.13 5.71 11.23
CA PHE A 200 3.34 5.39 10.49
C PHE A 200 4.25 4.53 11.37
N LEU A 201 4.58 3.33 10.90
CA LEU A 201 5.53 2.45 11.55
C LEU A 201 6.72 2.24 10.61
N CYS A 202 7.90 2.68 11.02
CA CYS A 202 9.07 2.79 10.13
C CYS A 202 10.28 2.01 10.68
N GLY A 203 11.10 1.46 9.79
CA GLY A 203 12.46 1.05 10.14
C GLY A 203 13.36 2.28 10.29
N GLY A 204 14.47 2.19 11.02
CA GLY A 204 15.45 3.28 11.16
C GLY A 204 16.75 3.05 10.38
N ARG A 205 17.03 1.82 9.96
CA ARG A 205 18.29 1.40 9.35
C ARG A 205 18.21 1.40 7.82
N ASP A 206 19.06 2.18 7.16
CA ASP A 206 19.22 2.19 5.70
C ASP A 206 17.88 2.38 4.94
N THR A 207 16.96 3.16 5.51
CA THR A 207 15.63 3.40 4.92
C THR A 207 15.61 4.64 4.03
N PRO A 208 14.80 4.66 2.95
CA PRO A 208 14.64 5.84 2.10
C PRO A 208 13.88 6.98 2.80
N SER A 209 13.11 6.68 3.86
CA SER A 209 12.45 7.67 4.69
C SER A 209 13.39 8.09 5.83
N ASP A 210 13.92 9.30 5.83
CA ASP A 210 14.69 9.83 6.97
C ASP A 210 13.76 10.51 8.00
N SER A 211 14.33 11.14 9.02
CA SER A 211 13.56 11.89 10.02
C SER A 211 12.73 13.01 9.39
N ASP A 212 13.30 13.73 8.41
CA ASP A 212 12.67 14.90 7.82
C ASP A 212 11.46 14.51 6.97
N ILE A 213 11.57 13.42 6.21
CA ILE A 213 10.46 12.85 5.44
C ILE A 213 9.33 12.40 6.37
N ARG A 214 9.66 11.76 7.50
CA ARG A 214 8.66 11.29 8.48
C ARG A 214 7.96 12.45 9.17
N ASP A 215 8.69 13.51 9.51
CA ASP A 215 8.13 14.74 10.07
C ASP A 215 7.20 15.42 9.06
N LEU A 216 7.55 15.41 7.77
CA LEU A 216 6.68 15.89 6.70
C LEU A 216 5.40 15.06 6.59
N TRP A 217 5.47 13.73 6.69
CA TRP A 217 4.28 12.87 6.71
C TRP A 217 3.35 13.26 7.86
N GLN A 218 3.87 13.32 9.09
CA GLN A 218 3.08 13.67 10.26
C GLN A 218 2.46 15.07 10.12
N THR A 219 3.28 16.06 9.76
CA THR A 219 2.85 17.46 9.64
C THR A 219 1.78 17.62 8.56
N ARG A 220 1.98 17.04 7.38
CA ARG A 220 1.03 17.16 6.27
C ARG A 220 -0.27 16.42 6.56
N THR A 221 -0.21 15.21 7.11
CA THR A 221 -1.41 14.47 7.48
C THR A 221 -2.19 15.17 8.61
N CYS A 222 -1.52 15.90 9.51
CA CYS A 222 -2.17 16.73 10.53
C CYS A 222 -2.79 18.03 9.99
N ALA A 223 -2.32 18.53 8.84
CA ALA A 223 -2.70 19.86 8.33
C ALA A 223 -4.20 19.99 7.96
N LEU A 224 -4.88 18.87 7.66
CA LEU A 224 -6.33 18.85 7.40
C LEU A 224 -6.75 19.87 6.32
N GLN A 225 -6.34 19.65 5.06
CA GLN A 225 -6.56 20.55 3.93
C GLN A 225 -7.98 20.47 3.34
N TYR A 226 -9.00 20.36 4.20
CA TYR A 226 -10.41 20.32 3.82
C TYR A 226 -11.31 20.88 4.93
N ALA A 227 -12.58 21.15 4.61
CA ALA A 227 -13.55 21.62 5.59
C ALA A 227 -13.89 20.53 6.61
N LYS A 228 -13.49 20.75 7.86
CA LYS A 228 -13.73 19.81 8.97
C LYS A 228 -15.19 19.78 9.35
N GLN A 229 -15.69 18.60 9.72
CA GLN A 229 -16.97 18.49 10.42
C GLN A 229 -16.82 18.98 11.87
N PRO A 230 -17.88 19.52 12.49
CA PRO A 230 -17.87 19.83 13.92
C PRO A 230 -17.46 18.61 14.76
N GLY A 231 -16.43 18.78 15.59
CA GLY A 231 -15.90 17.70 16.44
C GLY A 231 -15.03 16.66 15.72
N GLU A 232 -14.68 16.87 14.45
CA GLU A 232 -13.77 15.97 13.73
C GLU A 232 -12.36 15.99 14.34
N ALA A 233 -11.94 14.83 14.85
CA ALA A 233 -10.63 14.63 15.44
C ALA A 233 -9.99 13.31 14.98
N ARG A 234 -8.74 13.39 14.54
CA ARG A 234 -7.90 12.24 14.20
C ARG A 234 -6.54 12.36 14.89
N ARG A 235 -5.88 11.22 15.11
CA ARG A 235 -4.49 11.18 15.59
C ARG A 235 -3.56 10.76 14.45
N VAL A 236 -2.33 11.25 14.49
CA VAL A 236 -1.27 10.87 13.56
C VAL A 236 -0.01 10.60 14.38
N ASP A 237 0.39 9.33 14.43
CA ASP A 237 1.56 8.91 15.20
C ASP A 237 2.61 8.32 14.26
N VAL A 238 3.88 8.49 14.64
CA VAL A 238 5.04 7.90 13.97
C VAL A 238 5.82 7.10 15.00
N LYS A 239 6.06 5.81 14.73
CA LYS A 239 6.95 4.96 15.53
C LYS A 239 8.09 4.46 14.63
N VAL A 240 9.31 4.52 15.15
CA VAL A 240 10.51 4.07 14.45
C VAL A 240 11.16 2.94 15.24
N TYR A 241 11.50 1.84 14.57
CA TYR A 241 12.36 0.78 15.10
C TYR A 241 13.78 0.96 14.55
N PRO A 242 14.74 1.49 15.34
CA PRO A 242 16.07 1.87 14.84
C PRO A 242 16.83 0.75 14.14
N GLU A 243 16.69 -0.48 14.63
CA GLU A 243 17.44 -1.65 14.15
C GLU A 243 16.85 -2.26 12.87
N LEU A 244 15.58 -2.00 12.59
CA LEU A 244 14.87 -2.56 11.44
C LEU A 244 15.08 -1.68 10.21
N GLY A 245 15.14 -2.32 9.04
CA GLY A 245 15.22 -1.64 7.75
C GLY A 245 13.86 -1.40 7.08
N HIS A 246 13.90 -1.10 5.77
CA HIS A 246 12.69 -0.84 4.98
C HIS A 246 11.72 -2.03 4.97
N PHE A 247 12.25 -3.24 5.10
CA PHE A 247 11.48 -4.48 5.17
C PHE A 247 11.09 -4.85 6.61
N LEU A 248 10.86 -3.88 7.50
CA LEU A 248 10.53 -4.09 8.92
C LEU A 248 9.51 -5.21 9.18
N ALA A 249 8.47 -5.33 8.35
CA ALA A 249 7.43 -6.34 8.51
C ALA A 249 7.89 -7.76 8.14
N MET A 250 8.98 -7.88 7.39
CA MET A 250 9.66 -9.13 7.06
C MET A 250 10.86 -9.40 7.97
N GLU A 251 11.50 -8.36 8.51
CA GLU A 251 12.60 -8.47 9.47
C GLU A 251 12.12 -8.88 10.87
N ASP A 252 11.07 -8.23 11.37
CA ASP A 252 10.48 -8.53 12.67
C ASP A 252 8.93 -8.41 12.60
N PRO A 253 8.27 -9.46 12.08
CA PRO A 253 6.81 -9.46 11.97
C PRO A 253 6.10 -9.39 13.32
N GLU A 254 6.71 -9.90 14.39
CA GLU A 254 6.14 -9.93 15.74
C GLU A 254 6.10 -8.52 16.35
N ALA A 255 7.23 -7.82 16.38
CA ALA A 255 7.29 -6.44 16.89
C ALA A 255 6.43 -5.46 16.07
N CYS A 256 6.31 -5.70 14.76
CA CYS A 256 5.38 -4.93 13.93
C CYS A 256 3.92 -5.25 14.29
N ALA A 257 3.56 -6.52 14.44
CA ALA A 257 2.21 -6.95 14.80
C ALA A 257 1.78 -6.40 16.17
N GLU A 258 2.64 -6.41 17.17
CA GLU A 258 2.38 -5.83 18.50
C GLU A 258 2.07 -4.33 18.42
N ALA A 259 2.93 -3.56 17.75
CA ALA A 259 2.71 -2.12 17.57
C ALA A 259 1.40 -1.81 16.81
N MET A 260 1.09 -2.60 15.80
CA MET A 260 -0.17 -2.48 15.07
C MET A 260 -1.37 -2.84 15.95
N ALA A 261 -1.28 -3.87 16.77
CA ALA A 261 -2.36 -4.31 17.66
C ALA A 261 -2.72 -3.22 18.68
N ASP A 262 -1.72 -2.58 19.30
CA ASP A 262 -1.92 -1.45 20.22
C ASP A 262 -2.70 -0.31 19.56
N TRP A 263 -2.33 0.02 18.31
CA TRP A 263 -3.05 1.03 17.54
C TRP A 263 -4.49 0.61 17.23
N ILE A 264 -4.68 -0.63 16.76
CA ILE A 264 -5.97 -1.18 16.34
C ILE A 264 -6.97 -1.20 17.49
N VAL A 265 -6.54 -1.62 18.69
CA VAL A 265 -7.40 -1.67 19.89
C VAL A 265 -7.99 -0.29 20.17
N VAL A 266 -7.14 0.74 20.23
CA VAL A 266 -7.59 2.10 20.57
C VAL A 266 -8.50 2.69 19.48
N GLU A 267 -8.17 2.53 18.20
CA GLU A 267 -9.01 3.06 17.12
C GLU A 267 -10.32 2.28 16.97
N SER A 268 -10.35 0.99 17.30
CA SER A 268 -11.57 0.17 17.29
C SER A 268 -12.52 0.59 18.42
N ASP A 269 -11.99 0.81 19.62
CA ASP A 269 -12.78 1.30 20.76
C ASP A 269 -13.34 2.71 20.49
N LYS A 270 -12.50 3.59 19.93
CA LYS A 270 -12.92 4.92 19.48
C LYS A 270 -14.05 4.83 18.44
N TRP A 271 -13.93 3.96 17.45
CA TRP A 271 -14.95 3.77 16.43
C TRP A 271 -16.26 3.25 17.04
N LEU A 272 -16.20 2.26 17.94
CA LEU A 272 -17.39 1.73 18.64
C LEU A 272 -18.08 2.81 19.47
N TRP A 273 -17.32 3.66 20.15
CA TRP A 273 -17.86 4.80 20.90
C TRP A 273 -18.54 5.80 19.96
N LEU A 274 -17.90 6.16 18.85
CA LEU A 274 -18.47 7.07 17.84
C LEU A 274 -19.74 6.51 17.19
N GLU A 275 -19.80 5.21 16.90
CA GLU A 275 -21.00 4.58 16.35
C GLU A 275 -22.16 4.57 17.33
N ARG A 276 -21.90 4.44 18.64
CA ARG A 276 -22.94 4.60 19.67
C ARG A 276 -23.38 6.06 19.76
N ALA A 277 -22.43 7.00 19.89
CA ALA A 277 -22.72 8.42 20.05
C ALA A 277 -23.43 9.04 18.82
N ASN A 278 -22.91 8.80 17.60
CA ASN A 278 -23.49 9.33 16.36
C ASN A 278 -24.71 8.51 15.90
N GLY A 279 -24.71 7.21 16.21
CA GLY A 279 -25.81 6.32 15.88
C GLY A 279 -27.05 6.54 16.74
N GLU A 280 -27.03 7.31 17.81
CA GLU A 280 -28.23 7.58 18.63
C GLU A 280 -29.01 8.83 18.17
N GLY A 281 -28.35 9.80 17.53
CA GLY A 281 -28.97 11.11 17.24
C GLY A 281 -30.05 11.11 16.15
N ILE A 282 -29.98 10.19 15.17
CA ILE A 282 -30.95 10.13 14.05
C ILE A 282 -31.44 8.71 13.72
N LYS A 283 -30.84 7.68 14.32
CA LYS A 283 -31.22 6.29 14.08
C LYS A 283 -32.50 6.02 14.88
N GLY A 284 -33.49 5.42 14.24
CA GLY A 284 -34.82 5.23 14.83
C GLY A 284 -35.79 6.40 14.59
N LEU A 285 -35.31 7.59 14.21
CA LEU A 285 -36.20 8.67 13.76
C LEU A 285 -36.87 8.30 12.43
N SER A 286 -38.15 8.60 12.34
CA SER A 286 -38.95 8.58 11.11
C SER A 286 -38.43 9.59 10.09
N VAL A 287 -38.88 9.44 8.84
CA VAL A 287 -38.54 10.39 7.77
C VAL A 287 -39.01 11.81 8.11
N ASP A 288 -40.16 11.95 8.75
CA ASP A 288 -40.73 13.27 9.05
C ASP A 288 -40.01 13.97 10.22
N GLU A 289 -39.57 13.23 11.25
CA GLU A 289 -38.70 13.76 12.30
C GLU A 289 -37.36 14.24 11.73
N LYS A 290 -36.77 13.49 10.80
CA LYS A 290 -35.54 13.91 10.11
C LYS A 290 -35.75 15.17 9.27
N LYS A 291 -36.89 15.29 8.57
CA LYS A 291 -37.26 16.52 7.84
C LYS A 291 -37.43 17.71 8.78
N ALA A 292 -38.04 17.50 9.95
CA ALA A 292 -38.22 18.55 10.95
C ALA A 292 -36.85 19.07 11.46
N LEU A 293 -35.91 18.16 11.79
CA LEU A 293 -34.55 18.54 12.17
C LEU A 293 -33.84 19.33 11.05
N ALA A 294 -33.95 18.86 9.80
CA ALA A 294 -33.38 19.57 8.65
C ALA A 294 -34.00 20.96 8.48
N HIS A 295 -35.31 21.11 8.67
CA HIS A 295 -35.99 22.40 8.62
C HIS A 295 -35.48 23.35 9.70
N THR A 296 -35.39 22.90 10.96
CA THR A 296 -34.85 23.71 12.06
C THR A 296 -33.41 24.14 11.79
N TRP A 297 -32.58 23.25 11.25
CA TRP A 297 -31.22 23.58 10.83
C TRP A 297 -31.18 24.65 9.73
N MET A 298 -32.02 24.51 8.69
CA MET A 298 -32.12 25.50 7.61
C MET A 298 -32.58 26.87 8.10
N GLU A 299 -33.59 26.94 8.99
CA GLU A 299 -34.03 28.21 9.59
C GLU A 299 -32.92 28.86 10.42
N SER A 300 -32.17 28.07 11.19
CA SER A 300 -31.03 28.56 11.97
C SER A 300 -29.92 29.13 11.08
N LEU A 301 -29.74 28.60 9.85
CA LEU A 301 -28.82 29.15 8.87
C LEU A 301 -29.36 30.43 8.23
N ARG A 302 -30.65 30.48 7.88
CA ARG A 302 -31.31 31.66 7.32
C ARG A 302 -31.23 32.86 8.25
N ALA A 303 -31.36 32.64 9.56
CA ALA A 303 -31.24 33.69 10.58
C ALA A 303 -29.83 34.31 10.68
N LYS A 304 -28.81 33.72 10.04
CA LYS A 304 -27.43 34.24 10.00
C LYS A 304 -27.10 35.03 8.73
N LEU A 305 -28.02 35.11 7.77
CA LEU A 305 -27.90 35.93 6.56
C LEU A 305 -28.27 37.39 6.87
#